data_AF-A0A519Z6K6-F1
#
_entry.id   AF-A0A519Z6K6-F1
#
_cell.length_a   1.000
_cell.length_b   1.000
_cell.length_c   1.000
_cell.angle_alpha   90.00
_cell.angle_beta   90.00
_cell.angle_gamma   90.00
#
_symmetry.space_group_name_H-M   'P 1'
#
loop_
_entity.id
_entity.type
_entity.pdbx_description
1 polymer ?
#
loop_
_entity_poly.entity_id
_entity_poly.type
_entity_poly.pdbx_seq_one_letter_code
_entity_poly.pdbx_strand_id
1 'polypeptide(L)'
;MHPLHKATLAVASFWLLAGTAAADTSRTITAKAIWNCPATALFISTDPVIPALTVRTNEDVTLNNCKFTSTTAPAVLIETTGTVTCNSCTITSGRAPAIVVTTPPTAPSTAVATLIVDKSRVSGKGVLIDIHNVFPNGSRGGVNLSVKNSYLTGLNPNVSGQAQDRFISGTSPNALVISNNAISNTAGIYIDGLGAAMPGPLSITKNVVTNINSRLSNGANGYQPLRAALPVQFVQLGNLKSSHNQSMEISWNQITNQPGQSSVEDNINIYQSQGTATLPLRITNNFIRGAYPPDMNSGFYTGGGINTDGPYHALSPHSTAFVLIDGNHVVDTINYGISISAGHHNQITNNRVIGINRLPSGNISPAANLGMSIWIATLFTTSLEHPVLTSEELAVNAAITADFTNNTAAGNYVAWVRADGQPNTYWFQTCGAPGACDVNTDGGVPALTAGNAELTLWNNKRTTAGVSIGPNWQ
;
A
#
# COMPACT_ATOMS: atom_id res chain seq x y z
N MET A 1 -22.20 3.42 54.94
CA MET A 1 -21.62 2.64 53.82
C MET A 1 -22.75 1.89 53.14
N HIS A 2 -23.32 2.46 52.07
CA HIS A 2 -24.28 1.78 51.21
C HIS A 2 -23.54 1.33 49.94
N PRO A 3 -23.73 0.10 49.45
CA PRO A 3 -23.06 -0.35 48.25
C PRO A 3 -23.76 0.30 47.05
N LEU A 4 -22.99 1.07 46.28
CA LEU A 4 -23.36 1.49 44.92
C LEU A 4 -23.60 0.23 44.07
N HIS A 5 -24.86 0.01 43.72
CA HIS A 5 -25.22 -0.96 42.68
C HIS A 5 -24.54 -0.56 41.38
N LYS A 6 -23.67 -1.45 40.87
CA LYS A 6 -23.22 -1.44 39.49
C LYS A 6 -24.45 -1.64 38.61
N ALA A 7 -24.92 -0.57 37.96
CA ALA A 7 -25.89 -0.68 36.88
C ALA A 7 -25.22 -1.42 35.72
N THR A 8 -25.63 -2.67 35.50
CA THR A 8 -25.26 -3.46 34.33
C THR A 8 -25.94 -2.80 33.12
N LEU A 9 -25.16 -2.05 32.32
CA LEU A 9 -25.66 -1.42 31.09
C LEU A 9 -26.13 -2.54 30.13
N ALA A 10 -27.43 -2.54 29.82
CA ALA A 10 -28.04 -3.54 28.95
C ALA A 10 -27.46 -3.43 27.53
N VAL A 11 -26.95 -4.53 26.98
CA VAL A 11 -26.57 -4.62 25.56
C VAL A 11 -27.86 -4.58 24.74
N ALA A 12 -28.13 -3.46 24.07
CA ALA A 12 -29.25 -3.37 23.14
C ALA A 12 -28.89 -4.16 21.86
N SER A 13 -29.37 -5.39 21.78
CA SER A 13 -29.34 -6.17 20.53
C SER A 13 -30.49 -5.70 19.65
N PHE A 14 -30.20 -4.92 18.63
CA PHE A 14 -31.22 -4.46 17.68
C PHE A 14 -31.35 -5.47 16.55
N TRP A 15 -32.48 -6.17 16.51
CA TRP A 15 -32.94 -6.90 15.34
C TRP A 15 -33.76 -5.94 14.47
N LEU A 16 -33.19 -5.51 13.34
CA LEU A 16 -33.96 -4.78 12.34
C LEU A 16 -34.87 -5.78 11.63
N LEU A 17 -36.17 -5.72 11.94
CA LEU A 17 -37.18 -6.51 11.24
C LEU A 17 -37.21 -6.15 9.76
N ALA A 18 -37.38 -7.16 8.91
CA ALA A 18 -37.49 -7.04 7.45
C ALA A 18 -38.79 -6.33 7.06
N GLY A 19 -38.89 -5.03 7.31
CA GLY A 19 -39.81 -4.15 6.61
C GLY A 19 -39.16 -3.73 5.30
N THR A 20 -39.97 -3.52 4.26
CA THR A 20 -39.56 -2.84 3.02
C THR A 20 -39.03 -1.45 3.38
N ALA A 21 -37.74 -1.37 3.71
CA ALA A 21 -37.09 -0.14 4.09
C ALA A 21 -37.16 0.78 2.87
N ALA A 22 -37.97 1.83 2.98
CA ALA A 22 -37.81 2.99 2.13
C ALA A 22 -36.33 3.37 2.16
N ALA A 23 -35.72 3.42 0.98
CA ALA A 23 -34.36 3.89 0.81
C ALA A 23 -34.31 5.37 1.24
N ASP A 24 -34.03 5.72 2.51
CA ASP A 24 -33.75 7.13 2.82
C ASP A 24 -33.27 7.58 4.22
N THR A 25 -32.73 6.73 5.10
CA THR A 25 -32.21 7.31 6.36
C THR A 25 -30.83 6.82 6.75
N SER A 26 -29.89 7.77 6.66
CA SER A 26 -28.67 7.79 7.46
C SER A 26 -28.96 7.34 8.89
N ARG A 27 -28.03 6.58 9.46
CA ARG A 27 -28.11 6.10 10.83
C ARG A 27 -26.97 6.63 11.67
N THR A 28 -27.26 6.87 12.94
CA THR A 28 -26.25 7.23 13.93
C THR A 28 -26.29 6.25 15.10
N ILE A 29 -25.14 5.67 15.45
CA ILE A 29 -24.95 4.83 16.63
C ILE A 29 -24.19 5.63 17.68
N THR A 30 -24.76 5.81 18.88
CA THR A 30 -24.18 6.62 19.96
C THR A 30 -23.85 5.84 21.24
N ALA A 31 -24.10 4.53 21.26
CA ALA A 31 -23.82 3.63 22.38
C ALA A 31 -23.41 2.25 21.85
N LYS A 32 -22.95 1.37 22.74
CA LYS A 32 -22.62 -0.03 22.46
C LYS A 32 -23.76 -0.69 21.71
N ALA A 33 -23.43 -1.31 20.58
CA ALA A 33 -24.43 -1.93 19.72
C ALA A 33 -23.90 -3.18 19.03
N ILE A 34 -24.77 -4.16 18.87
CA ILE A 34 -24.59 -5.28 17.94
C ILE A 34 -25.74 -5.23 16.96
N TRP A 35 -25.44 -4.99 15.69
CA TRP A 35 -26.41 -4.95 14.61
C TRP A 35 -26.28 -6.21 13.77
N ASN A 36 -27.30 -7.06 13.82
CA ASN A 36 -27.42 -8.21 12.93
C ASN A 36 -28.39 -7.84 11.81
N CYS A 37 -27.83 -7.35 10.71
CA CYS A 37 -28.61 -6.91 9.57
C CYS A 37 -29.16 -8.14 8.81
N PRO A 38 -30.46 -8.19 8.50
CA PRO A 38 -30.97 -9.21 7.57
C PRO A 38 -30.35 -9.01 6.19
N ALA A 39 -30.31 -10.06 5.37
CA ALA A 39 -29.72 -10.01 4.02
C ALA A 39 -30.31 -8.91 3.11
N THR A 40 -31.54 -8.47 3.40
CA THR A 40 -32.26 -7.40 2.69
C THR A 40 -31.99 -5.99 3.24
N ALA A 41 -31.37 -5.84 4.41
CA ALA A 41 -31.09 -4.53 4.98
C ALA A 41 -30.04 -3.79 4.14
N LEU A 42 -30.42 -2.63 3.64
CA LEU A 42 -29.59 -1.73 2.85
C LEU A 42 -29.80 -0.31 3.34
N PHE A 43 -28.70 0.34 3.74
CA PHE A 43 -28.68 1.73 4.14
C PHE A 43 -28.06 2.56 3.02
N ILE A 44 -28.78 3.56 2.53
CA ILE A 44 -28.36 4.40 1.41
C ILE A 44 -28.32 5.85 1.87
N SER A 45 -27.26 6.57 1.47
CA SER A 45 -27.25 8.02 1.47
C SER A 45 -26.93 8.56 0.07
N THR A 46 -27.67 9.58 -0.36
CA THR A 46 -27.37 10.37 -1.56
C THR A 46 -26.92 11.79 -1.21
N ASP A 47 -26.98 12.14 0.07
CA ASP A 47 -26.63 13.45 0.60
C ASP A 47 -25.09 13.65 0.58
N PRO A 48 -24.61 14.80 0.07
CA PRO A 48 -23.17 15.07 -0.05
C PRO A 48 -22.42 15.24 1.27
N VAL A 49 -23.14 15.40 2.38
CA VAL A 49 -22.57 15.64 3.71
C VAL A 49 -22.92 14.52 4.69
N ILE A 50 -24.05 13.85 4.51
CA ILE A 50 -24.55 12.85 5.47
C ILE A 50 -24.14 11.43 5.04
N PRO A 51 -23.36 10.69 5.85
CA PRO A 51 -23.04 9.28 5.57
C PRO A 51 -24.25 8.35 5.67
N ALA A 52 -24.18 7.15 5.06
CA ALA A 52 -25.20 6.13 5.28
C ALA A 52 -25.19 5.60 6.73
N LEU A 53 -24.01 5.54 7.36
CA LEU A 53 -23.84 5.24 8.78
C LEU A 53 -22.82 6.18 9.41
N THR A 54 -23.15 6.71 10.59
CA THR A 54 -22.26 7.41 11.49
C THR A 54 -22.16 6.65 12.82
N VAL A 55 -20.95 6.36 13.29
CA VAL A 55 -20.69 5.79 14.62
C VAL A 55 -20.01 6.85 15.48
N ARG A 56 -20.65 7.25 16.59
CA ARG A 56 -20.20 8.28 17.53
C ARG A 56 -20.35 7.80 18.96
N THR A 57 -19.49 6.87 19.35
CA THR A 57 -19.48 6.30 20.70
C THR A 57 -18.07 5.95 21.14
N ASN A 58 -17.83 5.90 22.44
CA ASN A 58 -16.59 5.36 23.03
C ASN A 58 -16.68 3.86 23.33
N GLU A 59 -17.84 3.24 23.09
CA GLU A 59 -18.09 1.83 23.32
C GLU A 59 -17.94 1.00 22.04
N ASP A 60 -17.84 -0.32 22.19
CA ASP A 60 -17.67 -1.22 21.04
C ASP A 60 -18.96 -1.36 20.22
N VAL A 61 -18.82 -1.40 18.90
CA VAL A 61 -19.89 -1.61 17.93
C VAL A 61 -19.56 -2.77 17.01
N THR A 62 -20.49 -3.71 16.85
CA THR A 62 -20.36 -4.81 15.89
C THR A 62 -21.48 -4.74 14.85
N LEU A 63 -21.09 -4.74 13.57
CA LEU A 63 -21.98 -4.73 12.41
C LEU A 63 -21.82 -6.07 11.70
N ASN A 64 -22.86 -6.89 11.72
CA ASN A 64 -22.90 -8.20 11.06
C ASN A 64 -23.82 -8.14 9.84
N ASN A 65 -23.31 -8.52 8.67
CA ASN A 65 -24.08 -8.64 7.41
C ASN A 65 -24.74 -7.34 6.93
N CYS A 66 -24.24 -6.18 7.36
CA CYS A 66 -24.85 -4.88 7.03
C CYS A 66 -24.36 -4.34 5.69
N LYS A 67 -25.27 -3.66 4.96
CA LYS A 67 -24.98 -3.08 3.64
C LYS A 67 -25.13 -1.55 3.66
N PHE A 68 -24.07 -0.84 3.31
CA PHE A 68 -24.03 0.62 3.33
C PHE A 68 -23.61 1.14 1.96
N THR A 69 -24.40 2.06 1.40
CA THR A 69 -24.12 2.70 0.11
C THR A 69 -24.19 4.22 0.25
N SER A 70 -23.18 4.93 -0.25
CA SER A 70 -23.24 6.39 -0.40
C SER A 70 -22.68 6.86 -1.73
N THR A 71 -23.30 7.83 -2.39
CA THR A 71 -22.81 8.33 -3.69
C THR A 71 -21.88 9.54 -3.60
N THR A 72 -21.93 10.27 -2.50
CA THR A 72 -21.39 11.65 -2.43
C THR A 72 -20.65 11.92 -1.11
N ALA A 73 -21.22 11.55 0.05
CA ALA A 73 -20.53 11.50 1.34
C ALA A 73 -19.84 10.13 1.58
N PRO A 74 -19.03 9.96 2.63
CA PRO A 74 -18.56 8.63 3.02
C PRO A 74 -19.72 7.65 3.24
N ALA A 75 -19.56 6.37 2.93
CA ALA A 75 -20.61 5.39 3.23
C ALA A 75 -20.71 5.13 4.73
N VAL A 76 -19.56 5.02 5.41
CA VAL A 76 -19.47 4.85 6.86
C VAL A 76 -18.49 5.87 7.43
N LEU A 77 -18.94 6.66 8.40
CA LEU A 77 -18.10 7.56 9.21
C LEU A 77 -17.99 7.00 10.63
N ILE A 78 -16.77 6.81 11.11
CA ILE A 78 -16.47 6.29 12.44
C ILE A 78 -15.68 7.34 13.21
N GLU A 79 -16.29 7.89 14.25
CA GLU A 79 -15.70 8.81 15.21
C GLU A 79 -15.77 8.17 16.60
N THR A 80 -14.73 7.42 16.98
CA THR A 80 -14.78 6.55 18.16
C THR A 80 -13.46 6.50 18.94
N THR A 81 -13.53 6.11 20.20
CA THR A 81 -12.37 5.63 20.98
C THR A 81 -12.51 4.14 21.35
N GLY A 82 -13.56 3.48 20.85
CA GLY A 82 -13.82 2.06 21.03
C GLY A 82 -13.46 1.25 19.78
N THR A 83 -13.94 0.01 19.73
CA THR A 83 -13.75 -0.88 18.58
C THR A 83 -15.00 -0.94 17.73
N VAL A 84 -14.88 -0.65 16.43
CA VAL A 84 -15.90 -0.95 15.43
C VAL A 84 -15.49 -2.17 14.62
N THR A 85 -16.30 -3.20 14.63
CA THR A 85 -16.11 -4.42 13.83
C THR A 85 -17.17 -4.51 12.75
N CYS A 86 -16.75 -4.54 11.49
CA CYS A 86 -17.59 -4.94 10.36
C CYS A 86 -17.27 -6.37 9.99
N ASN A 87 -18.22 -7.27 10.20
CA ASN A 87 -18.11 -8.68 9.86
C ASN A 87 -19.13 -8.99 8.76
N SER A 88 -18.65 -9.44 7.60
CA SER A 88 -19.54 -9.74 6.47
C SER A 88 -20.32 -8.54 5.94
N CYS A 89 -19.75 -7.33 6.06
CA CYS A 89 -20.36 -6.11 5.56
C CYS A 89 -20.18 -5.95 4.04
N THR A 90 -21.10 -5.24 3.40
CA THR A 90 -20.92 -4.71 2.03
C THR A 90 -20.97 -3.20 2.08
N ILE A 91 -19.90 -2.54 1.67
CA ILE A 91 -19.78 -1.08 1.72
C ILE A 91 -19.44 -0.57 0.33
N THR A 92 -20.25 0.33 -0.19
CA THR A 92 -20.07 0.91 -1.52
C THR A 92 -20.09 2.44 -1.45
N SER A 93 -19.07 3.10 -1.97
CA SER A 93 -19.06 4.57 -2.10
C SER A 93 -18.94 5.09 -3.53
N GLY A 94 -19.38 6.32 -3.72
CA GLY A 94 -19.00 7.15 -4.85
C GLY A 94 -17.58 7.68 -4.67
N ARG A 95 -17.38 8.99 -4.90
CA ARG A 95 -16.04 9.60 -4.86
C ARG A 95 -15.50 9.87 -3.46
N ALA A 96 -16.37 9.97 -2.45
CA ALA A 96 -15.93 10.06 -1.07
C ALA A 96 -15.40 8.70 -0.56
N PRO A 97 -14.62 8.71 0.54
CA PRO A 97 -14.11 7.48 1.10
C PRO A 97 -15.21 6.47 1.44
N ALA A 98 -15.01 5.17 1.22
CA ALA A 98 -16.03 4.19 1.62
C ALA A 98 -16.17 4.11 3.15
N ILE A 99 -15.04 4.14 3.85
CA ILE A 99 -14.98 4.22 5.31
C ILE A 99 -14.04 5.37 5.69
N VAL A 100 -14.48 6.24 6.57
CA VAL A 100 -13.60 7.18 7.30
C VAL A 100 -13.53 6.72 8.75
N VAL A 101 -12.33 6.57 9.29
CA VAL A 101 -12.11 6.27 10.71
C VAL A 101 -11.22 7.34 11.34
N THR A 102 -11.67 7.86 12.47
CA THR A 102 -10.96 8.87 13.25
C THR A 102 -11.35 8.79 14.73
N THR A 103 -10.53 9.41 15.57
CA THR A 103 -10.90 9.68 16.97
C THR A 103 -11.78 10.93 17.07
N PRO A 104 -12.71 11.01 18.05
CA PRO A 104 -13.56 12.18 18.24
C PRO A 104 -12.74 13.47 18.42
N PRO A 105 -13.29 14.64 18.02
CA PRO A 105 -12.58 15.90 18.14
C PRO A 105 -12.09 16.32 19.51
N THR A 106 -12.77 15.83 20.54
CA THR A 106 -12.50 16.11 21.95
C THR A 106 -11.67 15.01 22.61
N ALA A 107 -11.27 13.97 21.88
CA ALA A 107 -10.50 12.87 22.42
C ALA A 107 -9.07 13.33 22.77
N PRO A 108 -8.48 12.82 23.88
CA PRO A 108 -7.08 13.10 24.19
C PRO A 108 -6.16 12.54 23.10
N SER A 109 -4.95 13.08 22.98
CA SER A 109 -3.93 12.62 22.03
C SER A 109 -3.50 11.16 22.22
N THR A 110 -3.82 10.56 23.37
CA THR A 110 -3.58 9.14 23.67
C THR A 110 -4.74 8.22 23.29
N ALA A 111 -5.88 8.78 22.86
CA ALA A 111 -7.03 7.97 22.46
C ALA A 111 -6.69 7.10 21.24
N VAL A 112 -7.39 5.98 21.07
CA VAL A 112 -7.21 5.12 19.91
C VAL A 112 -8.56 4.67 19.39
N ALA A 113 -8.85 4.93 18.11
CA ALA A 113 -9.97 4.31 17.42
C ALA A 113 -9.54 2.95 16.86
N THR A 114 -10.35 1.90 17.00
CA THR A 114 -10.05 0.60 16.39
C THR A 114 -11.11 0.24 15.36
N LEU A 115 -10.69 -0.05 14.13
CA LEU A 115 -11.54 -0.56 13.07
C LEU A 115 -11.07 -1.96 12.65
N ILE A 116 -11.99 -2.93 12.70
CA ILE A 116 -11.80 -4.28 12.19
C ILE A 116 -12.79 -4.50 11.04
N VAL A 117 -12.27 -4.75 9.84
CA VAL A 117 -13.05 -5.15 8.66
C VAL A 117 -12.67 -6.59 8.36
N ASP A 118 -13.59 -7.53 8.62
CA ASP A 118 -13.39 -8.95 8.36
C ASP A 118 -14.49 -9.48 7.46
N LYS A 119 -14.12 -10.42 6.58
CA LYS A 119 -15.06 -11.09 5.67
C LYS A 119 -15.94 -10.13 4.88
N SER A 120 -15.44 -8.96 4.52
CA SER A 120 -16.28 -7.88 3.99
C SER A 120 -15.96 -7.57 2.53
N ARG A 121 -16.90 -6.88 1.87
CA ARG A 121 -16.73 -6.33 0.53
C ARG A 121 -16.75 -4.81 0.62
N VAL A 122 -15.68 -4.16 0.18
CA VAL A 122 -15.60 -2.69 0.13
C VAL A 122 -15.29 -2.27 -1.30
N SER A 123 -16.11 -1.40 -1.86
CA SER A 123 -15.92 -0.86 -3.20
C SER A 123 -16.19 0.63 -3.22
N GLY A 124 -15.50 1.35 -4.11
CA GLY A 124 -15.58 2.81 -4.11
C GLY A 124 -14.89 3.43 -5.30
N LYS A 125 -15.31 4.64 -5.67
CA LYS A 125 -14.65 5.44 -6.72
C LYS A 125 -13.51 6.30 -6.17
N GLY A 126 -13.56 6.63 -4.88
CA GLY A 126 -12.49 7.31 -4.14
C GLY A 126 -11.72 6.35 -3.25
N VAL A 127 -11.20 6.86 -2.14
CA VAL A 127 -10.47 6.06 -1.15
C VAL A 127 -11.38 4.97 -0.58
N LEU A 128 -10.92 3.75 -0.36
CA LEU A 128 -11.79 2.74 0.26
C LEU A 128 -11.81 2.90 1.80
N ILE A 129 -10.66 3.11 2.43
CA ILE A 129 -10.58 3.36 3.86
C ILE A 129 -9.61 4.52 4.10
N ASP A 130 -10.14 5.62 4.65
CA ASP A 130 -9.37 6.79 5.04
C ASP A 130 -9.13 6.78 6.57
N ILE A 131 -7.85 6.79 6.95
CA ILE A 131 -7.41 6.98 8.33
C ILE A 131 -7.18 8.47 8.54
N HIS A 132 -8.16 9.14 9.12
CA HIS A 132 -8.20 10.60 9.19
C HIS A 132 -7.68 11.12 10.55
N ASN A 133 -6.35 11.23 10.69
CA ASN A 133 -5.69 11.63 11.96
C ASN A 133 -5.07 13.03 11.95
N VAL A 134 -5.16 13.79 10.86
CA VAL A 134 -4.61 15.16 10.76
C VAL A 134 -5.72 16.19 10.83
N PHE A 135 -5.67 17.06 11.84
CA PHE A 135 -6.54 18.24 11.94
C PHE A 135 -5.69 19.51 12.10
N PRO A 136 -6.18 20.68 11.66
CA PRO A 136 -5.43 21.95 11.69
C PRO A 136 -5.00 22.42 13.09
N ASN A 137 -5.50 21.80 14.18
CA ASN A 137 -5.40 22.32 15.54
C ASN A 137 -4.52 21.44 16.48
N GLY A 138 -3.76 20.47 15.96
CA GLY A 138 -2.86 19.61 16.74
C GLY A 138 -3.26 18.13 16.79
N SER A 139 -2.37 17.31 17.39
CA SER A 139 -2.47 15.84 17.41
C SER A 139 -3.74 15.34 18.08
N ARG A 140 -4.49 14.50 17.35
CA ARG A 140 -5.51 13.63 17.92
C ARG A 140 -4.96 12.22 18.09
N GLY A 141 -5.76 11.38 18.73
CA GLY A 141 -5.43 9.99 19.01
C GLY A 141 -5.09 9.16 17.76
N GLY A 142 -4.65 7.93 17.98
CA GLY A 142 -4.25 7.01 16.92
C GLY A 142 -5.41 6.21 16.33
N VAL A 143 -5.12 5.50 15.24
CA VAL A 143 -6.04 4.50 14.65
C VAL A 143 -5.35 3.15 14.56
N ASN A 144 -6.01 2.13 15.10
CA ASN A 144 -5.69 0.73 14.83
C ASN A 144 -6.61 0.23 13.71
N LEU A 145 -6.04 -0.08 12.56
CA LEU A 145 -6.80 -0.63 11.43
C LEU A 145 -6.43 -2.10 11.20
N SER A 146 -7.44 -2.95 11.17
CA SER A 146 -7.31 -4.32 10.70
C SER A 146 -8.29 -4.62 9.56
N VAL A 147 -7.77 -5.00 8.40
CA VAL A 147 -8.56 -5.44 7.24
C VAL A 147 -8.15 -6.86 6.90
N LYS A 148 -9.06 -7.81 7.10
CA LYS A 148 -8.77 -9.23 6.96
C LYS A 148 -9.80 -9.91 6.09
N ASN A 149 -9.36 -10.93 5.36
CA ASN A 149 -10.23 -11.82 4.59
C ASN A 149 -11.27 -11.00 3.83
N SER A 150 -10.91 -10.00 3.03
CA SER A 150 -11.91 -9.10 2.43
C SER A 150 -11.67 -8.92 0.94
N TYR A 151 -12.72 -8.49 0.23
CA TYR A 151 -12.66 -8.10 -1.17
C TYR A 151 -12.72 -6.58 -1.28
N LEU A 152 -11.69 -5.98 -1.85
CA LEU A 152 -11.51 -4.53 -1.95
C LEU A 152 -11.38 -4.16 -3.43
N THR A 153 -12.30 -3.34 -3.95
CA THR A 153 -12.35 -3.04 -5.38
C THR A 153 -12.50 -1.55 -5.65
N GLY A 154 -11.51 -0.97 -6.34
CA GLY A 154 -11.62 0.39 -6.83
C GLY A 154 -12.47 0.44 -8.10
N LEU A 155 -13.38 1.39 -8.17
CA LEU A 155 -14.31 1.60 -9.27
C LEU A 155 -13.84 2.79 -10.10
N ASN A 156 -13.99 2.72 -11.43
CA ASN A 156 -13.75 3.86 -12.30
C ASN A 156 -14.58 5.08 -11.81
N PRO A 157 -13.97 6.25 -11.55
CA PRO A 157 -14.70 7.44 -11.10
C PRO A 157 -15.83 7.84 -12.05
N ASN A 158 -15.67 7.49 -13.33
CA ASN A 158 -16.53 7.91 -14.42
C ASN A 158 -16.61 9.45 -14.54
N VAL A 159 -15.47 10.10 -14.34
CA VAL A 159 -15.28 11.54 -14.46
C VAL A 159 -14.00 11.78 -15.23
N SER A 160 -14.09 12.40 -16.41
CA SER A 160 -12.93 12.57 -17.29
C SER A 160 -11.77 13.26 -16.56
N GLY A 161 -10.56 12.70 -16.67
CA GLY A 161 -9.36 13.25 -16.06
C GLY A 161 -9.15 12.89 -14.60
N GLN A 162 -9.98 12.04 -14.01
CA GLN A 162 -9.83 11.59 -12.61
C GLN A 162 -9.39 10.13 -12.52
N ALA A 163 -8.43 9.83 -11.65
CA ALA A 163 -7.99 8.47 -11.32
C ALA A 163 -8.86 7.84 -10.22
N GLN A 164 -8.83 6.51 -10.11
CA GLN A 164 -9.18 5.87 -8.83
C GLN A 164 -8.21 6.30 -7.73
N ASP A 165 -8.71 6.27 -6.50
CA ASP A 165 -7.91 6.56 -5.32
C ASP A 165 -7.44 5.29 -4.59
N ARG A 166 -6.75 5.49 -3.47
CA ARG A 166 -6.10 4.45 -2.67
C ARG A 166 -7.11 3.46 -2.07
N PHE A 167 -6.71 2.21 -1.92
CA PHE A 167 -7.37 1.27 -1.01
C PHE A 167 -7.35 1.81 0.42
N ILE A 168 -6.16 2.12 0.94
CA ILE A 168 -6.00 2.76 2.24
C ILE A 168 -5.17 4.01 2.05
N SER A 169 -5.66 5.14 2.55
CA SER A 169 -4.88 6.37 2.72
C SER A 169 -4.88 6.74 4.18
N GLY A 170 -3.76 7.21 4.71
CA GLY A 170 -3.69 7.52 6.12
C GLY A 170 -2.43 8.25 6.55
N THR A 171 -2.57 8.92 7.68
CA THR A 171 -1.47 9.60 8.39
C THR A 171 -1.37 9.07 9.82
N SER A 172 -0.15 8.81 10.27
CA SER A 172 0.22 8.37 11.62
C SER A 172 -0.72 7.32 12.24
N PRO A 173 -0.90 6.14 11.61
CA PRO A 173 -1.66 5.05 12.24
C PRO A 173 -0.92 4.53 13.49
N ASN A 174 -1.67 4.01 14.45
CA ASN A 174 -1.10 3.32 15.60
C ASN A 174 -0.69 1.89 15.26
N ALA A 175 -1.57 1.15 14.58
CA ALA A 175 -1.34 -0.23 14.13
C ALA A 175 -2.03 -0.44 12.78
N LEU A 176 -1.41 -1.24 11.89
CA LEU A 176 -1.97 -1.56 10.57
C LEU A 176 -1.79 -3.03 10.25
N VAL A 177 -2.90 -3.77 10.15
CA VAL A 177 -2.89 -5.20 9.83
C VAL A 177 -3.80 -5.46 8.63
N ILE A 178 -3.21 -5.64 7.45
CA ILE A 178 -3.89 -5.89 6.19
C ILE A 178 -3.52 -7.30 5.73
N SER A 179 -4.42 -8.27 5.88
CA SER A 179 -4.08 -9.66 5.55
C SER A 179 -5.16 -10.50 4.89
N ASN A 180 -4.73 -11.44 4.03
CA ASN A 180 -5.64 -12.39 3.36
C ASN A 180 -6.73 -11.70 2.53
N ASN A 181 -6.43 -10.55 1.91
CA ASN A 181 -7.41 -9.82 1.12
C ASN A 181 -7.24 -10.07 -0.38
N ALA A 182 -8.31 -9.84 -1.13
CA ALA A 182 -8.29 -9.70 -2.58
C ALA A 182 -8.50 -8.22 -2.93
N ILE A 183 -7.47 -7.56 -3.46
CA ILE A 183 -7.44 -6.12 -3.75
C ILE A 183 -7.34 -5.94 -5.25
N SER A 184 -8.24 -5.15 -5.85
CA SER A 184 -8.21 -4.94 -7.29
C SER A 184 -8.56 -3.52 -7.72
N ASN A 185 -7.88 -3.03 -8.76
CA ASN A 185 -8.21 -1.79 -9.45
C ASN A 185 -8.27 -0.54 -8.54
N THR A 186 -7.39 -0.48 -7.54
CA THR A 186 -7.21 0.69 -6.65
C THR A 186 -5.83 1.30 -6.86
N ALA A 187 -5.57 2.49 -6.32
CA ALA A 187 -4.23 3.07 -6.26
C ALA A 187 -3.36 2.52 -5.09
N GLY A 188 -3.74 1.38 -4.50
CA GLY A 188 -2.98 0.69 -3.44
C GLY A 188 -3.01 1.40 -2.08
N ILE A 189 -1.97 1.28 -1.29
CA ILE A 189 -1.89 1.70 0.11
C ILE A 189 -0.88 2.85 0.22
N TYR A 190 -1.29 3.96 0.81
CA TYR A 190 -0.40 5.06 1.19
C TYR A 190 -0.54 5.33 2.69
N ILE A 191 0.58 5.28 3.40
CA ILE A 191 0.65 5.60 4.83
C ILE A 191 1.80 6.57 5.05
N ASP A 192 1.50 7.74 5.60
CA ASP A 192 2.49 8.71 6.01
C ASP A 192 2.64 8.70 7.54
N GLY A 193 3.82 8.37 8.06
CA GLY A 193 4.11 8.37 9.49
C GLY A 193 4.41 9.76 10.07
N LEU A 194 4.51 10.80 9.24
CA LEU A 194 4.88 12.17 9.65
C LEU A 194 6.19 12.23 10.47
N GLY A 195 7.09 11.26 10.24
CA GLY A 195 8.38 11.13 10.93
C GLY A 195 8.30 10.48 12.31
N ALA A 196 7.11 10.07 12.76
CA ALA A 196 6.89 9.46 14.07
C ALA A 196 7.13 7.94 14.05
N ALA A 197 7.49 7.40 15.21
CA ALA A 197 7.57 5.96 15.43
C ALA A 197 6.16 5.38 15.59
N MET A 198 5.85 4.33 14.82
CA MET A 198 4.58 3.62 14.91
C MET A 198 4.52 2.83 16.23
N PRO A 199 3.53 3.07 17.10
CA PRO A 199 3.43 2.40 18.41
C PRO A 199 3.12 0.90 18.33
N GLY A 200 2.40 0.47 17.28
CA GLY A 200 1.97 -0.91 17.07
C GLY A 200 2.54 -1.50 15.78
N PRO A 201 2.15 -2.75 15.45
CA PRO A 201 2.69 -3.46 14.31
C PRO A 201 2.19 -2.91 12.97
N LEU A 202 3.03 -3.05 11.95
CA LEU A 202 2.63 -2.95 10.54
C LEU A 202 2.79 -4.33 9.90
N SER A 203 1.70 -4.88 9.38
CA SER A 203 1.68 -6.17 8.69
C SER A 203 0.78 -6.08 7.46
N ILE A 204 1.39 -6.13 6.28
CA ILE A 204 0.70 -6.22 4.98
C ILE A 204 1.02 -7.57 4.37
N THR A 205 0.19 -8.57 4.64
CA THR A 205 0.58 -9.97 4.39
C THR A 205 -0.47 -10.80 3.68
N LYS A 206 -0.04 -11.76 2.86
CA LYS A 206 -0.92 -12.79 2.28
C LYS A 206 -2.06 -12.23 1.41
N ASN A 207 -1.88 -11.06 0.81
CA ASN A 207 -2.90 -10.47 -0.06
C ASN A 207 -2.71 -10.93 -1.52
N VAL A 208 -3.82 -11.03 -2.26
CA VAL A 208 -3.83 -11.18 -3.71
C VAL A 208 -4.22 -9.82 -4.30
N VAL A 209 -3.33 -9.24 -5.09
CA VAL A 209 -3.46 -7.88 -5.60
C VAL A 209 -3.45 -7.93 -7.12
N THR A 210 -4.43 -7.30 -7.76
CA THR A 210 -4.55 -7.27 -9.22
C THR A 210 -4.76 -5.85 -9.72
N ASN A 211 -3.88 -5.41 -10.63
CA ASN A 211 -3.95 -4.13 -11.34
C ASN A 211 -4.06 -2.93 -10.40
N ILE A 212 -2.95 -2.51 -9.81
CA ILE A 212 -2.86 -1.18 -9.18
C ILE A 212 -3.02 -0.13 -10.27
N ASN A 213 -3.99 0.76 -10.09
CA ASN A 213 -4.50 1.56 -11.19
C ASN A 213 -4.72 3.02 -10.76
N SER A 214 -4.07 3.91 -11.48
CA SER A 214 -4.22 5.37 -11.42
C SER A 214 -4.49 5.98 -12.80
N ARG A 215 -4.83 5.15 -13.80
CA ARG A 215 -5.19 5.64 -15.13
C ARG A 215 -6.36 6.60 -15.00
N LEU A 216 -6.27 7.74 -15.68
CA LEU A 216 -7.37 8.71 -15.67
C LEU A 216 -8.59 8.13 -16.38
N SER A 217 -9.78 8.34 -15.83
CA SER A 217 -11.05 8.00 -16.45
C SER A 217 -11.31 8.85 -17.69
N ASN A 218 -11.99 8.30 -18.68
CA ASN A 218 -12.48 9.05 -19.84
C ASN A 218 -13.88 9.65 -19.64
N GLY A 219 -14.52 9.45 -18.48
CA GLY A 219 -15.89 9.89 -18.21
C GLY A 219 -17.00 9.06 -18.87
N ALA A 220 -16.65 7.97 -19.55
CA ALA A 220 -17.56 7.06 -20.25
C ALA A 220 -17.26 5.58 -19.89
N ASN A 221 -17.07 5.32 -18.60
CA ASN A 221 -16.72 4.02 -17.99
C ASN A 221 -15.43 3.37 -18.53
N GLY A 222 -14.58 4.14 -19.20
CA GLY A 222 -13.27 3.72 -19.67
C GLY A 222 -12.15 4.58 -19.10
N TYR A 223 -10.94 4.38 -19.63
CA TYR A 223 -9.75 5.13 -19.25
C TYR A 223 -9.27 5.97 -20.43
N GLN A 224 -8.63 7.10 -20.12
CA GLN A 224 -7.94 7.91 -21.10
C GLN A 224 -6.81 7.12 -21.75
N PRO A 225 -6.37 7.54 -22.94
CA PRO A 225 -5.15 7.02 -23.54
C PRO A 225 -3.99 7.15 -22.56
N LEU A 226 -3.09 6.21 -22.72
CA LEU A 226 -2.00 5.80 -21.88
C LEU A 226 -0.95 6.87 -21.50
N ARG A 227 -1.18 8.18 -21.62
CA ARG A 227 -0.23 9.22 -21.19
C ARG A 227 -0.62 9.98 -19.92
N ALA A 228 -1.82 9.73 -19.41
CA ALA A 228 -2.34 10.43 -18.24
C ALA A 228 -2.56 9.44 -17.10
N ALA A 229 -1.64 9.43 -16.15
CA ALA A 229 -1.80 8.70 -14.90
C ALA A 229 -0.98 9.35 -13.78
N LEU A 230 -1.40 9.10 -12.55
CA LEU A 230 -0.68 9.56 -11.36
C LEU A 230 0.30 8.48 -10.89
N PRO A 231 1.48 8.85 -10.37
CA PRO A 231 2.36 7.90 -9.71
C PRO A 231 1.68 7.29 -8.48
N VAL A 232 1.51 5.97 -8.47
CA VAL A 232 0.88 5.22 -7.37
C VAL A 232 1.60 3.91 -7.14
N GLN A 233 1.36 3.29 -5.99
CA GLN A 233 2.08 2.11 -5.53
C GLN A 233 1.12 1.11 -4.93
N PHE A 234 1.43 -0.19 -4.97
CA PHE A 234 0.66 -1.13 -4.14
C PHE A 234 0.86 -0.77 -2.66
N VAL A 235 2.10 -0.54 -2.23
CA VAL A 235 2.41 0.01 -0.90
C VAL A 235 3.40 1.14 -1.04
N GLN A 236 3.05 2.30 -0.50
CA GLN A 236 4.00 3.36 -0.19
C GLN A 236 3.93 3.66 1.31
N LEU A 237 5.08 3.52 1.97
CA LEU A 237 5.28 3.98 3.34
C LEU A 237 6.12 5.25 3.28
N GLY A 238 5.54 6.36 3.70
CA GLY A 238 6.19 7.67 3.78
C GLY A 238 6.54 8.01 5.23
N ASN A 239 7.77 8.43 5.51
CA ASN A 239 8.17 8.97 6.82
C ASN A 239 7.78 8.09 8.04
N LEU A 240 7.70 6.77 7.87
CA LEU A 240 7.25 5.86 8.92
C LEU A 240 8.44 5.23 9.62
N LYS A 241 8.50 5.33 10.95
CA LYS A 241 9.59 4.74 11.74
C LYS A 241 9.09 3.56 12.58
N SER A 242 9.86 2.49 12.64
CA SER A 242 9.61 1.42 13.59
C SER A 242 9.90 1.91 15.01
N SER A 243 8.99 1.64 15.94
CA SER A 243 9.36 1.64 17.35
C SER A 243 10.29 0.44 17.61
N HIS A 244 11.18 0.56 18.60
CA HIS A 244 12.24 -0.42 18.88
C HIS A 244 11.76 -1.84 19.24
N ASN A 245 10.45 -2.05 19.38
CA ASN A 245 9.86 -3.31 19.81
C ASN A 245 8.69 -3.79 18.92
N GLN A 246 8.44 -3.16 17.78
CA GLN A 246 7.37 -3.57 16.86
C GLN A 246 7.95 -4.02 15.52
N SER A 247 7.39 -5.08 14.96
CA SER A 247 7.75 -5.55 13.63
C SER A 247 7.00 -4.76 12.55
N MET A 248 7.70 -4.40 11.48
CA MET A 248 7.11 -3.91 10.24
C MET A 248 7.37 -4.92 9.13
N GLU A 249 6.32 -5.42 8.50
CA GLU A 249 6.41 -6.48 7.51
C GLU A 249 5.44 -6.31 6.33
N ILE A 250 5.97 -6.54 5.13
CA ILE A 250 5.22 -6.71 3.88
C ILE A 250 5.62 -8.08 3.31
N SER A 251 4.78 -9.11 3.45
CA SER A 251 5.16 -10.47 3.07
C SER A 251 4.09 -11.36 2.48
N TRP A 252 4.52 -12.32 1.66
CA TRP A 252 3.65 -13.32 1.04
C TRP A 252 2.49 -12.73 0.22
N ASN A 253 2.62 -11.52 -0.30
CA ASN A 253 1.64 -10.94 -1.21
C ASN A 253 1.91 -11.44 -2.63
N GLN A 254 0.84 -11.75 -3.37
CA GLN A 254 0.90 -11.96 -4.80
C GLN A 254 0.35 -10.70 -5.49
N ILE A 255 1.23 -9.96 -6.16
CA ILE A 255 0.90 -8.71 -6.84
C ILE A 255 1.05 -8.93 -8.34
N THR A 256 -0.02 -8.70 -9.10
CA THR A 256 -0.01 -8.88 -10.55
C THR A 256 -0.66 -7.69 -11.23
N ASN A 257 0.15 -6.93 -11.96
CA ASN A 257 -0.27 -5.84 -12.81
C ASN A 257 -0.19 -6.31 -14.25
N GLN A 258 -1.27 -6.15 -15.01
CA GLN A 258 -1.32 -6.57 -16.40
C GLN A 258 -0.99 -5.38 -17.32
N PRO A 259 -0.23 -5.62 -18.41
CA PRO A 259 -0.04 -4.67 -19.50
C PRO A 259 -1.31 -3.92 -19.89
N GLY A 260 -1.30 -2.59 -19.81
CA GLY A 260 -2.44 -1.74 -20.21
C GLY A 260 -3.69 -1.83 -19.31
N GLN A 261 -3.65 -2.56 -18.19
CA GLN A 261 -4.75 -2.63 -17.21
C GLN A 261 -4.43 -1.95 -15.88
N SER A 262 -3.16 -1.61 -15.66
CA SER A 262 -2.63 -0.96 -14.46
C SER A 262 -1.90 0.34 -14.83
N SER A 263 -1.59 1.13 -13.81
CA SER A 263 -0.64 2.25 -13.91
C SER A 263 0.10 2.40 -12.57
N VAL A 264 0.61 1.29 -12.07
CA VAL A 264 1.54 1.31 -10.93
C VAL A 264 2.80 2.05 -11.37
N GLU A 265 3.38 2.85 -10.50
CA GLU A 265 4.77 3.26 -10.61
C GLU A 265 5.61 2.15 -9.96
N ASP A 266 5.72 2.16 -8.63
CA ASP A 266 6.43 1.11 -7.89
C ASP A 266 5.45 0.15 -7.23
N ASN A 267 5.74 -1.15 -7.20
CA ASN A 267 4.88 -2.05 -6.43
C ASN A 267 5.03 -1.80 -4.93
N ILE A 268 6.25 -1.70 -4.42
CA ILE A 268 6.54 -1.38 -3.02
C ILE A 268 7.58 -0.27 -2.97
N ASN A 269 7.23 0.88 -2.41
CA ASN A 269 8.14 2.00 -2.19
C ASN A 269 8.24 2.31 -0.69
N ILE A 270 9.47 2.26 -0.18
CA ILE A 270 9.81 2.66 1.19
C ILE A 270 10.44 4.04 1.13
N TYR A 271 9.62 5.06 1.28
CA TYR A 271 10.00 6.46 1.19
C TYR A 271 10.25 7.02 2.59
N GLN A 272 11.48 7.41 2.89
CA GLN A 272 11.87 7.99 4.18
C GLN A 272 11.46 7.17 5.42
N SER A 273 11.33 5.86 5.24
CA SER A 273 10.77 4.96 6.26
C SER A 273 11.85 4.01 6.76
N GLN A 274 11.79 3.66 8.04
CA GLN A 274 12.92 3.05 8.73
C GLN A 274 12.49 1.91 9.64
N GLY A 275 13.19 0.79 9.54
CA GLY A 275 13.26 -0.19 10.62
C GLY A 275 14.24 0.25 11.72
N THR A 276 14.70 -0.71 12.50
CA THR A 276 15.84 -0.55 13.40
C THR A 276 16.88 -1.63 13.12
N ALA A 277 18.11 -1.46 13.60
CA ALA A 277 19.16 -2.46 13.41
C ALA A 277 18.79 -3.86 13.95
N THR A 278 18.01 -3.93 15.03
CA THR A 278 17.56 -5.20 15.64
C THR A 278 16.21 -5.68 15.12
N LEU A 279 15.38 -4.78 14.59
CA LEU A 279 14.08 -5.07 13.98
C LEU A 279 13.97 -4.31 12.65
N PRO A 280 14.58 -4.83 11.57
CA PRO A 280 14.49 -4.20 10.27
C PRO A 280 13.05 -4.22 9.75
N LEU A 281 12.72 -3.28 8.87
CA LEU A 281 11.48 -3.35 8.08
C LEU A 281 11.65 -4.46 7.05
N ARG A 282 10.76 -5.45 7.07
CA ARG A 282 10.92 -6.68 6.27
C ARG A 282 10.00 -6.67 5.06
N ILE A 283 10.57 -6.79 3.86
CA ILE A 283 9.84 -7.03 2.61
C ILE A 283 10.23 -8.42 2.14
N THR A 284 9.41 -9.43 2.43
CA THR A 284 9.84 -10.82 2.23
C THR A 284 8.85 -11.71 1.52
N ASN A 285 9.37 -12.63 0.70
CA ASN A 285 8.58 -13.71 0.11
C ASN A 285 7.36 -13.25 -0.70
N ASN A 286 7.38 -12.04 -1.24
CA ASN A 286 6.33 -11.56 -2.15
C ASN A 286 6.58 -12.08 -3.57
N PHE A 287 5.50 -12.30 -4.31
CA PHE A 287 5.55 -12.43 -5.76
C PHE A 287 5.02 -11.15 -6.38
N ILE A 288 5.83 -10.50 -7.21
CA ILE A 288 5.50 -9.26 -7.90
C ILE A 288 5.63 -9.52 -9.39
N ARG A 289 4.57 -9.27 -10.14
CA ARG A 289 4.60 -9.29 -11.59
C ARG A 289 4.03 -8.00 -12.16
N GLY A 290 4.81 -7.35 -13.02
CA GLY A 290 4.36 -6.19 -13.77
C GLY A 290 4.52 -4.87 -13.03
N ALA A 291 5.08 -3.92 -13.77
CA ALA A 291 5.08 -2.49 -13.55
C ALA A 291 5.30 -1.91 -14.95
N TYR A 292 4.19 -1.62 -15.64
CA TYR A 292 4.22 -1.23 -17.04
C TYR A 292 3.96 0.26 -17.16
N PRO A 293 4.69 0.98 -18.02
CA PRO A 293 4.30 2.33 -18.35
C PRO A 293 2.86 2.32 -18.84
N PRO A 294 2.08 3.35 -18.49
CA PRO A 294 0.83 3.60 -19.17
C PRO A 294 1.07 3.55 -20.67
N ASP A 295 1.93 4.39 -21.24
CA ASP A 295 2.29 4.36 -22.67
C ASP A 295 3.35 3.29 -22.91
N MET A 296 2.89 2.14 -23.42
CA MET A 296 3.73 0.96 -23.67
C MET A 296 4.86 1.22 -24.67
N ASN A 297 4.77 2.29 -25.48
CA ASN A 297 5.83 2.68 -26.42
C ASN A 297 6.78 3.74 -25.84
N SER A 298 6.54 4.20 -24.61
CA SER A 298 7.40 5.19 -23.96
C SER A 298 8.76 4.57 -23.64
N GLY A 299 9.82 5.31 -23.97
CA GLY A 299 11.18 5.07 -23.47
C GLY A 299 11.42 5.59 -22.05
N PHE A 300 10.44 6.31 -21.49
CA PHE A 300 10.52 6.89 -20.16
C PHE A 300 9.44 6.30 -19.25
N TYR A 301 9.87 5.70 -18.15
CA TYR A 301 9.03 5.18 -17.09
C TYR A 301 9.88 5.06 -15.83
N THR A 302 9.38 5.58 -14.72
CA THR A 302 10.10 5.58 -13.44
C THR A 302 9.85 4.32 -12.63
N GLY A 303 8.73 3.62 -12.85
CA GLY A 303 8.23 2.57 -11.98
C GLY A 303 8.89 1.19 -12.05
N GLY A 304 8.90 0.46 -10.94
CA GLY A 304 9.48 -0.88 -10.85
C GLY A 304 8.87 -1.82 -9.80
N GLY A 305 9.68 -2.77 -9.31
CA GLY A 305 9.26 -3.72 -8.29
C GLY A 305 9.32 -3.13 -6.88
N ILE A 306 10.50 -3.16 -6.26
CA ILE A 306 10.71 -2.74 -4.87
C ILE A 306 11.77 -1.64 -4.82
N ASN A 307 11.50 -0.52 -4.14
CA ASN A 307 12.43 0.58 -4.00
C ASN A 307 12.58 1.05 -2.55
N THR A 308 13.82 1.32 -2.12
CA THR A 308 14.08 2.21 -0.99
C THR A 308 14.36 3.60 -1.53
N ASP A 309 13.59 4.56 -1.07
CA ASP A 309 13.49 5.88 -1.69
C ASP A 309 13.59 6.99 -0.64
N GLY A 310 13.79 8.22 -1.11
CA GLY A 310 13.97 9.39 -0.28
C GLY A 310 13.76 10.67 -1.07
N PRO A 311 13.71 11.81 -0.37
CA PRO A 311 13.50 13.08 -1.02
C PRO A 311 14.71 13.36 -1.89
N TYR A 312 14.43 13.88 -3.08
CA TYR A 312 15.47 14.47 -3.90
C TYR A 312 16.12 15.60 -3.08
N HIS A 313 17.44 15.57 -2.92
CA HIS A 313 18.21 16.63 -2.28
C HIS A 313 17.95 16.92 -0.79
N ALA A 314 17.33 16.00 -0.04
CA ALA A 314 17.15 16.21 1.40
C ALA A 314 17.85 15.15 2.25
N LEU A 315 18.30 15.59 3.44
CA LEU A 315 19.09 14.81 4.38
C LEU A 315 18.25 14.22 5.52
N SER A 316 18.88 13.26 6.22
CA SER A 316 18.56 12.77 7.56
C SER A 316 18.14 13.92 8.51
N PRO A 317 17.14 13.75 9.40
CA PRO A 317 16.88 12.55 10.21
C PRO A 317 15.85 11.55 9.64
N HIS A 318 15.51 11.66 8.35
CA HIS A 318 14.44 10.89 7.71
C HIS A 318 14.90 10.04 6.51
N SER A 319 16.17 9.63 6.45
CA SER A 319 16.64 8.70 5.41
C SER A 319 15.99 7.32 5.55
N THR A 320 15.73 6.62 4.46
CA THR A 320 15.27 5.22 4.52
C THR A 320 16.36 4.33 5.12
N ALA A 321 16.02 3.46 6.05
CA ALA A 321 17.05 2.71 6.77
C ALA A 321 16.58 1.37 7.32
N PHE A 322 17.54 0.45 7.46
CA PHE A 322 17.32 -0.87 8.06
C PHE A 322 16.15 -1.62 7.40
N VAL A 323 16.12 -1.62 6.07
CA VAL A 323 15.16 -2.38 5.26
C VAL A 323 15.80 -3.69 4.81
N LEU A 324 15.13 -4.81 5.09
CA LEU A 324 15.50 -6.13 4.60
C LEU A 324 14.54 -6.57 3.49
N ILE A 325 15.06 -6.66 2.27
CA ILE A 325 14.35 -7.14 1.08
C ILE A 325 14.83 -8.57 0.81
N ASP A 326 14.07 -9.59 1.24
CA ASP A 326 14.52 -10.99 1.24
C ASP A 326 13.56 -11.98 0.58
N GLY A 327 14.09 -12.86 -0.29
CA GLY A 327 13.35 -14.01 -0.77
C GLY A 327 12.16 -13.70 -1.68
N ASN A 328 12.07 -12.50 -2.26
CA ASN A 328 11.01 -12.09 -3.18
C ASN A 328 11.24 -12.62 -4.60
N HIS A 329 10.17 -12.82 -5.35
CA HIS A 329 10.20 -13.09 -6.78
C HIS A 329 9.62 -11.85 -7.50
N VAL A 330 10.46 -11.11 -8.22
CA VAL A 330 10.08 -9.89 -8.95
C VAL A 330 10.23 -10.14 -10.43
N VAL A 331 9.14 -10.01 -11.17
CA VAL A 331 9.00 -10.52 -12.53
C VAL A 331 8.44 -9.46 -13.47
N ASP A 332 9.11 -9.22 -14.59
CA ASP A 332 8.63 -8.37 -15.69
C ASP A 332 8.17 -6.95 -15.24
N THR A 333 8.88 -6.34 -14.30
CA THR A 333 8.72 -4.93 -13.93
C THR A 333 9.60 -4.08 -14.84
N ILE A 334 9.09 -3.10 -15.58
CA ILE A 334 9.79 -2.62 -16.78
C ILE A 334 11.10 -1.86 -16.47
N ASN A 335 11.06 -0.76 -15.70
CA ASN A 335 12.26 0.07 -15.50
C ASN A 335 13.30 -0.69 -14.65
N TYR A 336 12.87 -1.19 -13.48
CA TYR A 336 13.73 -1.96 -12.60
C TYR A 336 13.00 -3.05 -11.81
N GLY A 337 13.76 -4.03 -11.33
CA GLY A 337 13.28 -5.08 -10.42
C GLY A 337 13.31 -4.63 -8.96
N ILE A 338 14.51 -4.53 -8.38
CA ILE A 338 14.71 -4.08 -6.99
C ILE A 338 15.80 -3.01 -6.94
N SER A 339 15.52 -1.87 -6.30
CA SER A 339 16.49 -0.79 -6.13
C SER A 339 16.65 -0.36 -4.67
N ILE A 340 17.88 -0.06 -4.28
CA ILE A 340 18.18 0.86 -3.18
C ILE A 340 18.58 2.19 -3.83
N SER A 341 17.65 3.14 -3.84
CA SER A 341 17.83 4.46 -4.49
C SER A 341 18.20 5.56 -3.49
N ALA A 342 17.84 5.38 -2.22
CA ALA A 342 18.22 6.22 -1.11
C ALA A 342 18.37 5.40 0.19
N GLY A 343 19.07 5.99 1.16
CA GLY A 343 19.13 5.48 2.51
C GLY A 343 20.36 4.64 2.84
N HIS A 344 20.33 3.98 4.00
CA HIS A 344 21.49 3.27 4.55
C HIS A 344 21.14 2.00 5.29
N HIS A 345 22.12 1.09 5.42
CA HIS A 345 21.95 -0.19 6.12
C HIS A 345 20.81 -1.05 5.55
N ASN A 346 20.52 -0.92 4.26
CA ASN A 346 19.51 -1.70 3.57
C ASN A 346 20.14 -2.96 2.95
N GLN A 347 19.37 -4.04 2.87
CA GLN A 347 19.87 -5.34 2.43
C GLN A 347 18.94 -5.97 1.40
N ILE A 348 19.48 -6.37 0.25
CA ILE A 348 18.78 -7.14 -0.77
C ILE A 348 19.32 -8.57 -0.78
N THR A 349 18.56 -9.56 -0.31
CA THR A 349 19.09 -10.94 -0.19
C THR A 349 18.15 -12.01 -0.74
N ASN A 350 18.73 -13.06 -1.33
CA ASN A 350 18.00 -14.27 -1.77
C ASN A 350 16.79 -14.01 -2.69
N ASN A 351 16.75 -12.88 -3.39
CA ASN A 351 15.66 -12.53 -4.29
C ASN A 351 15.88 -13.17 -5.66
N ARG A 352 14.78 -13.42 -6.37
CA ARG A 352 14.78 -13.81 -7.78
C ARG A 352 14.18 -12.67 -8.58
N VAL A 353 14.98 -12.07 -9.46
CA VAL A 353 14.58 -10.90 -10.26
C VAL A 353 14.71 -11.23 -11.73
N ILE A 354 13.57 -11.40 -12.41
CA ILE A 354 13.50 -11.90 -13.78
C ILE A 354 12.75 -10.91 -14.66
N GLY A 355 13.38 -10.38 -15.71
CA GLY A 355 12.72 -9.47 -16.64
C GLY A 355 12.99 -9.86 -18.08
N ILE A 356 12.01 -10.45 -18.76
CA ILE A 356 12.06 -10.56 -20.23
C ILE A 356 11.69 -9.24 -20.89
N ASN A 357 10.96 -8.40 -20.15
CA ASN A 357 10.54 -7.05 -20.49
C ASN A 357 9.85 -6.92 -21.86
N ARG A 358 9.23 -8.00 -22.33
CA ARG A 358 8.42 -8.00 -23.54
C ARG A 358 6.99 -7.59 -23.25
N LEU A 359 6.51 -6.70 -24.09
CA LEU A 359 5.14 -6.23 -24.11
C LEU A 359 4.25 -7.25 -24.85
N PRO A 360 2.92 -7.16 -24.73
CA PRO A 360 2.01 -8.03 -25.48
C PRO A 360 2.21 -8.00 -27.01
N SER A 361 2.77 -6.91 -27.54
CA SER A 361 3.14 -6.79 -28.97
C SER A 361 4.33 -7.66 -29.37
N GLY A 362 5.03 -8.27 -28.42
CA GLY A 362 6.23 -9.09 -28.64
C GLY A 362 7.54 -8.30 -28.59
N ASN A 363 7.48 -6.97 -28.71
CA ASN A 363 8.64 -6.08 -28.59
C ASN A 363 9.08 -5.95 -27.13
N ILE A 364 10.37 -5.69 -26.92
CA ILE A 364 10.90 -5.29 -25.61
C ILE A 364 10.45 -3.86 -25.32
N SER A 365 10.09 -3.57 -24.07
CA SER A 365 9.73 -2.22 -23.67
C SER A 365 10.91 -1.27 -23.85
N PRO A 366 10.72 -0.11 -24.50
CA PRO A 366 11.77 0.89 -24.63
C PRO A 366 12.22 1.48 -23.28
N ALA A 367 11.39 1.38 -22.24
CA ALA A 367 11.72 1.80 -20.89
C ALA A 367 12.42 0.71 -20.05
N ALA A 368 12.73 -0.45 -20.63
CA ALA A 368 13.40 -1.52 -19.91
C ALA A 368 14.85 -1.15 -19.60
N ASN A 369 15.22 -1.08 -18.31
CA ASN A 369 16.53 -0.60 -17.91
C ASN A 369 17.38 -1.68 -17.22
N LEU A 370 17.15 -2.01 -15.95
CA LEU A 370 18.09 -2.84 -15.16
C LEU A 370 17.39 -3.75 -14.14
N GLY A 371 17.94 -4.93 -13.84
CA GLY A 371 17.30 -5.86 -12.89
C GLY A 371 17.37 -5.40 -11.44
N MET A 372 18.57 -5.13 -10.93
CA MET A 372 18.78 -4.72 -9.55
C MET A 372 19.77 -3.55 -9.43
N SER A 373 19.49 -2.59 -8.55
CA SER A 373 20.41 -1.46 -8.32
C SER A 373 20.66 -1.16 -6.86
N ILE A 374 21.88 -0.68 -6.62
CA ILE A 374 22.26 0.11 -5.45
C ILE A 374 22.92 1.35 -6.03
N TRP A 375 22.15 2.43 -6.08
CA TRP A 375 22.52 3.63 -6.82
C TRP A 375 21.97 4.86 -6.10
N ILE A 376 22.77 5.91 -5.96
CA ILE A 376 22.35 7.12 -5.25
C ILE A 376 21.53 7.99 -6.22
N ALA A 377 20.21 7.84 -6.20
CA ALA A 377 19.31 8.54 -7.12
C ALA A 377 19.02 10.00 -6.71
N THR A 378 19.43 10.41 -5.52
CA THR A 378 18.99 11.67 -4.88
C THR A 378 19.99 12.83 -4.99
N LEU A 379 21.12 12.62 -5.69
CA LEU A 379 22.16 13.63 -5.87
C LEU A 379 21.71 14.74 -6.83
N PHE A 380 22.16 15.97 -6.57
CA PHE A 380 22.21 17.03 -7.57
C PHE A 380 23.11 16.61 -8.72
N THR A 381 22.57 16.64 -9.93
CA THR A 381 23.30 16.36 -11.17
C THR A 381 23.32 17.59 -12.05
N THR A 382 24.39 17.76 -12.83
CA THR A 382 24.40 18.81 -13.85
C THR A 382 23.45 18.44 -14.99
N SER A 383 22.84 19.46 -15.59
CA SER A 383 21.99 19.33 -16.78
C SER A 383 22.27 20.50 -17.73
N LEU A 384 21.65 20.49 -18.92
CA LEU A 384 21.75 21.64 -19.83
C LEU A 384 21.22 22.94 -19.20
N GLU A 385 20.25 22.83 -18.29
CA GLU A 385 19.62 23.96 -17.60
C GLU A 385 20.29 24.26 -16.25
N HIS A 386 21.07 23.31 -15.71
CA HIS A 386 21.81 23.43 -14.45
C HIS A 386 23.27 22.96 -14.62
N PRO A 387 24.09 23.67 -15.41
CA PRO A 387 25.38 23.16 -15.89
C PRO A 387 26.47 23.11 -14.82
N VAL A 388 26.31 23.82 -13.71
CA VAL A 388 27.28 23.89 -12.62
C VAL A 388 26.53 23.79 -11.30
N LEU A 389 26.97 22.87 -10.43
CA LEU A 389 26.45 22.78 -9.07
C LEU A 389 27.02 23.89 -8.19
N THR A 390 26.18 24.51 -7.39
CA THR A 390 26.56 25.45 -6.34
C THR A 390 27.35 24.74 -5.24
N SER A 391 28.10 25.50 -4.46
CA SER A 391 28.82 24.96 -3.29
C SER A 391 27.87 24.33 -2.26
N GLU A 392 26.63 24.83 -2.16
CA GLU A 392 25.60 24.27 -1.28
C GLU A 392 25.14 22.90 -1.78
N GLU A 393 24.83 22.77 -3.07
CA GLU A 393 24.44 21.49 -3.68
C GLU A 393 25.56 20.45 -3.60
N LEU A 394 26.82 20.88 -3.77
CA LEU A 394 27.98 20.01 -3.57
C LEU A 394 28.08 19.54 -2.11
N ALA A 395 27.79 20.41 -1.13
CA ALA A 395 27.75 20.03 0.28
C ALA A 395 26.60 19.07 0.59
N VAL A 396 25.41 19.28 0.01
CA VAL A 396 24.28 18.35 0.12
C VAL A 396 24.63 16.99 -0.50
N ASN A 397 25.23 16.97 -1.70
CA ASN A 397 25.69 15.74 -2.33
C ASN A 397 26.70 14.98 -1.46
N ALA A 398 27.64 15.69 -0.83
CA ALA A 398 28.59 15.08 0.09
C ALA A 398 27.90 14.45 1.31
N ALA A 399 26.89 15.13 1.86
CA ALA A 399 26.12 14.62 2.99
C ALA A 399 25.21 13.44 2.62
N ILE A 400 24.57 13.45 1.44
CA ILE A 400 23.81 12.31 0.90
C ILE A 400 24.73 11.11 0.70
N THR A 401 25.91 11.34 0.13
CA THR A 401 26.90 10.28 -0.10
C THR A 401 27.40 9.69 1.22
N ALA A 402 27.61 10.53 2.24
CA ALA A 402 27.99 10.10 3.58
C ALA A 402 26.88 9.32 4.30
N ASP A 403 25.62 9.64 4.03
CA ASP A 403 24.47 8.91 4.55
C ASP A 403 24.30 7.56 3.85
N PHE A 404 24.47 7.50 2.51
CA PHE A 404 24.28 6.31 1.69
C PHE A 404 25.36 5.23 1.90
N THR A 405 25.27 4.53 3.03
CA THR A 405 26.30 3.60 3.52
C THR A 405 25.70 2.27 3.94
N ASN A 406 26.54 1.24 4.00
CA ASN A 406 26.18 -0.11 4.48
C ASN A 406 24.99 -0.74 3.75
N ASN A 407 24.76 -0.35 2.50
CA ASN A 407 23.81 -1.01 1.61
C ASN A 407 24.48 -2.25 0.98
N THR A 408 23.76 -3.36 0.93
CA THR A 408 24.30 -4.67 0.52
C THR A 408 23.34 -5.43 -0.38
N ALA A 409 23.87 -6.30 -1.25
CA ALA A 409 23.08 -7.22 -2.07
C ALA A 409 23.76 -8.59 -2.18
N ALA A 410 23.20 -9.67 -1.64
CA ALA A 410 23.86 -10.98 -1.68
C ALA A 410 22.90 -12.16 -1.87
N GLY A 411 23.35 -13.22 -2.54
CA GLY A 411 22.57 -14.45 -2.75
C GLY A 411 21.40 -14.28 -3.72
N ASN A 412 21.32 -13.17 -4.47
CA ASN A 412 20.24 -12.95 -5.41
C ASN A 412 20.50 -13.68 -6.74
N TYR A 413 19.43 -14.10 -7.41
CA TYR A 413 19.46 -14.57 -8.80
C TYR A 413 18.80 -13.51 -9.69
N VAL A 414 19.53 -12.96 -10.65
CA VAL A 414 19.04 -11.87 -11.50
C VAL A 414 19.24 -12.21 -12.96
N ALA A 415 18.18 -12.19 -13.75
CA ALA A 415 18.22 -12.37 -15.20
C ALA A 415 17.33 -11.30 -15.85
N TRP A 416 17.90 -10.42 -16.66
CA TRP A 416 17.20 -9.20 -17.07
C TRP A 416 17.60 -8.71 -18.45
N VAL A 417 16.63 -8.26 -19.24
CA VAL A 417 16.83 -7.72 -20.59
C VAL A 417 16.55 -6.23 -20.62
N ARG A 418 17.50 -5.41 -21.06
CA ARG A 418 17.29 -3.97 -21.28
C ARG A 418 16.65 -3.70 -22.64
N ALA A 419 16.28 -2.45 -22.92
CA ALA A 419 15.54 -2.04 -24.13
C ALA A 419 16.19 -2.47 -25.47
N ASP A 420 17.51 -2.59 -25.54
CA ASP A 420 18.24 -3.02 -26.74
C ASP A 420 18.39 -4.55 -26.89
N GLY A 421 17.80 -5.33 -25.98
CA GLY A 421 17.87 -6.79 -25.99
C GLY A 421 19.08 -7.41 -25.30
N GLN A 422 20.03 -6.61 -24.81
CA GLN A 422 21.20 -7.10 -24.07
C GLN A 422 20.88 -7.34 -22.58
N PRO A 423 21.65 -8.20 -21.90
CA PRO A 423 21.51 -8.37 -20.47
C PRO A 423 21.87 -7.09 -19.70
N ASN A 424 21.14 -6.78 -18.64
CA ASN A 424 21.48 -5.73 -17.68
C ASN A 424 20.99 -6.12 -16.28
N THR A 425 21.68 -7.08 -15.69
CA THR A 425 21.25 -7.76 -14.46
C THR A 425 21.35 -6.86 -13.24
N TYR A 426 22.49 -6.24 -13.00
CA TYR A 426 22.64 -5.33 -11.87
C TYR A 426 23.61 -4.18 -12.10
N TRP A 427 23.35 -3.08 -11.39
CA TRP A 427 24.23 -1.92 -11.30
C TRP A 427 24.40 -1.51 -9.84
N PHE A 428 25.57 -1.78 -9.27
CA PHE A 428 25.88 -1.42 -7.90
C PHE A 428 26.97 -0.35 -7.86
N GLN A 429 26.58 0.90 -7.73
CA GLN A 429 27.49 2.05 -7.67
C GLN A 429 28.28 2.06 -6.36
N THR A 430 27.58 1.81 -5.25
CA THR A 430 28.10 1.90 -3.89
C THR A 430 27.58 0.72 -3.07
N CYS A 431 28.24 -0.42 -3.21
CA CYS A 431 28.13 -1.48 -2.23
C CYS A 431 28.90 -1.09 -0.98
N GLY A 432 28.52 -1.63 0.19
CA GLY A 432 29.26 -1.45 1.44
C GLY A 432 30.70 -1.96 1.38
N ALA A 433 31.20 -2.54 2.47
CA ALA A 433 32.55 -3.12 2.51
C ALA A 433 32.82 -4.06 1.32
N PRO A 434 34.08 -4.22 0.87
CA PRO A 434 34.43 -5.20 -0.17
C PRO A 434 33.80 -6.58 0.13
N GLY A 435 33.17 -7.23 -0.85
CA GLY A 435 32.41 -8.47 -0.63
C GLY A 435 30.90 -8.28 -0.41
N ALA A 436 30.42 -7.07 -0.08
CA ALA A 436 29.02 -6.80 0.23
C ALA A 436 28.03 -7.06 -0.91
N CYS A 437 28.52 -7.21 -2.15
CA CYS A 437 27.71 -7.42 -3.34
C CYS A 437 28.18 -8.58 -4.25
N ASP A 438 29.12 -9.39 -3.79
CA ASP A 438 29.89 -10.27 -4.68
C ASP A 438 29.32 -11.70 -4.79
N VAL A 439 28.15 -11.95 -4.20
CA VAL A 439 27.55 -13.30 -4.11
C VAL A 439 26.21 -13.38 -4.88
N ASN A 440 26.07 -12.62 -5.96
CA ASN A 440 24.88 -12.64 -6.80
C ASN A 440 25.11 -13.51 -8.04
N THR A 441 24.07 -14.22 -8.47
CA THR A 441 24.08 -15.04 -9.69
C THR A 441 23.51 -14.23 -10.84
N ASP A 442 24.33 -13.97 -11.84
CA ASP A 442 23.91 -13.42 -13.13
C ASP A 442 23.36 -14.54 -14.02
N GLY A 443 22.05 -14.50 -14.28
CA GLY A 443 21.34 -15.43 -15.17
C GLY A 443 21.26 -14.96 -16.62
N GLY A 444 21.85 -13.81 -16.96
CA GLY A 444 21.90 -13.24 -18.30
C GLY A 444 20.53 -12.92 -18.88
N VAL A 445 20.32 -13.33 -20.13
CA VAL A 445 19.05 -13.16 -20.85
C VAL A 445 18.10 -14.33 -20.49
N PRO A 446 16.99 -14.09 -19.78
CA PRO A 446 16.03 -15.14 -19.43
C PRO A 446 15.27 -15.68 -20.65
N ALA A 447 14.86 -16.95 -20.57
CA ALA A 447 13.92 -17.53 -21.54
C ALA A 447 12.55 -16.84 -21.50
N LEU A 448 11.83 -16.83 -22.63
CA LEU A 448 10.50 -16.19 -22.74
C LEU A 448 9.45 -16.73 -21.74
N THR A 449 9.62 -17.95 -21.27
CA THR A 449 8.72 -18.60 -20.30
C THR A 449 9.13 -18.38 -18.85
N ALA A 450 10.27 -17.73 -18.58
CA ALA A 450 10.85 -17.63 -17.25
C ALA A 450 9.91 -16.97 -16.23
N GLY A 451 9.16 -15.94 -16.63
CA GLY A 451 8.21 -15.28 -15.74
C GLY A 451 7.08 -16.20 -15.23
N ASN A 452 6.62 -17.14 -16.06
CA ASN A 452 5.62 -18.13 -15.63
C ASN A 452 6.23 -19.23 -14.75
N ALA A 453 7.49 -19.59 -15.01
CA ALA A 453 8.24 -20.52 -14.16
C ALA A 453 8.42 -19.95 -12.75
N GLU A 454 8.69 -18.65 -12.61
CA GLU A 454 8.83 -17.99 -11.31
C GLU A 454 7.55 -18.03 -10.46
N LEU A 455 6.37 -17.87 -11.07
CA LEU A 455 5.10 -18.03 -10.35
C LEU A 455 4.95 -19.45 -9.81
N THR A 456 5.34 -20.45 -10.60
CA THR A 456 5.31 -21.86 -10.18
C THR A 456 6.27 -22.12 -9.02
N LEU A 457 7.50 -21.61 -9.10
CA LEU A 457 8.49 -21.71 -8.03
C LEU A 457 8.01 -21.04 -6.74
N TRP A 458 7.45 -19.83 -6.85
CA TRP A 458 6.92 -19.11 -5.70
C TRP A 458 5.71 -19.84 -5.08
N ASN A 459 4.80 -20.37 -5.89
CA ASN A 459 3.67 -21.17 -5.40
C ASN A 459 4.13 -22.43 -4.66
N ASN A 460 5.18 -23.11 -5.16
CA ASN A 460 5.78 -24.25 -4.47
C ASN A 460 6.40 -23.81 -3.14
N LYS A 461 7.20 -22.74 -3.14
CA LYS A 461 7.81 -22.17 -1.93
C LYS A 461 6.75 -21.83 -0.88
N ARG A 462 5.68 -21.16 -1.29
CA ARG A 462 4.53 -20.79 -0.45
C ARG A 462 3.83 -22.02 0.14
N THR A 463 3.60 -23.03 -0.69
CA THR A 463 2.94 -24.28 -0.28
C THR A 463 3.79 -25.05 0.72
N THR A 464 5.10 -25.16 0.48
CA THR A 464 6.06 -25.77 1.43
C THR A 464 6.10 -25.03 2.76
N ALA A 465 5.94 -23.70 2.76
CA ALA A 465 5.85 -22.89 3.97
C ALA A 465 4.47 -22.96 4.68
N GLY A 466 3.49 -23.71 4.13
CA GLY A 466 2.14 -23.80 4.70
C GLY A 466 1.36 -22.48 4.61
N VAL A 467 1.70 -21.60 3.66
CA VAL A 467 1.08 -20.28 3.52
C VAL A 467 -0.09 -20.33 2.53
N SER A 468 -1.26 -19.88 2.98
CA SER A 468 -2.40 -19.53 2.12
C SER A 468 -2.50 -18.02 1.97
N ILE A 469 -3.03 -17.54 0.85
CA ILE A 469 -3.21 -16.12 0.54
C ILE A 469 -4.62 -15.86 0.03
N GLY A 470 -5.04 -14.60 0.13
CA GLY A 470 -6.37 -14.14 -0.29
C GLY A 470 -7.50 -14.61 0.63
N PRO A 471 -8.74 -14.17 0.37
CA PRO A 471 -9.88 -14.51 1.19
C PRO A 471 -10.24 -15.99 1.05
N ASN A 472 -10.64 -16.62 2.15
CA ASN A 472 -11.04 -18.04 2.22
C ASN A 472 -12.55 -18.24 2.47
N TRP A 473 -13.37 -17.25 2.13
CA TRP A 473 -14.83 -17.28 2.23
C TRP A 473 -15.43 -16.70 0.94
N GLN A 474 -16.69 -17.02 0.66
CA GLN A 474 -17.40 -16.60 -0.55
C GLN A 474 -18.50 -15.59 -0.23
#